data_AF-A0A2Z7A296-F1
#
_entry.id   AF-A0A2Z7A296-F1
#
_cell.length_a   1.000
_cell.length_b   1.000
_cell.length_c   1.000
_cell.angle_alpha   90.00
_cell.angle_beta   90.00
_cell.angle_gamma   90.00
#
_symmetry.space_group_name_H-M   'P 1'
#
loop_
_entity.id
_entity.type
_entity.pdbx_description
1 polymer ?
#
loop_
_entity_poly.entity_id
_entity_poly.type
_entity_poly.pdbx_seq_one_letter_code
_entity_poly.pdbx_strand_id
1 'polypeptide(L)'
;MSTSHNKIPLFSKEDYDDWKIRMQAHLATEDDEMWAVITEGPLKIMKLNLAFAIPNGEPQFLEKSRHEYTSEDKKRANLNNVARDILYKTLLE
;
A
#
# COMPACT_ATOMS: atom_id res chain seq x y z
N MET A 1 29.61 7.25 10.08
CA MET A 1 29.30 7.59 8.68
C MET A 1 27.81 7.37 8.50
N SER A 2 27.03 8.44 8.28
CA SER A 2 25.59 8.32 8.05
C SER A 2 25.41 7.88 6.61
N THR A 3 25.03 6.63 6.40
CA THR A 3 24.76 6.14 5.06
C THR A 3 23.46 6.75 4.58
N SER A 4 23.52 7.53 3.50
CA SER A 4 22.35 8.07 2.81
C SER A 4 21.60 6.94 2.09
N HIS A 5 21.01 6.01 2.85
CA HIS A 5 20.17 4.99 2.25
C HIS A 5 18.79 5.59 2.00
N ASN A 6 18.37 5.51 0.75
CA ASN A 6 17.01 5.70 0.25
C ASN A 6 16.58 7.16 -0.04
N LYS A 7 17.32 7.84 -0.93
CA LYS A 7 16.71 8.91 -1.72
C LYS A 7 15.59 8.30 -2.58
N ILE A 8 14.39 8.86 -2.47
CA ILE A 8 13.23 8.44 -3.26
C ILE A 8 13.53 8.71 -4.75
N PRO A 9 13.28 7.74 -5.66
CA PRO A 9 13.47 7.96 -7.10
C PRO A 9 12.57 9.09 -7.64
N LEU A 10 13.16 10.16 -8.15
CA LEU A 10 12.41 11.29 -8.71
C LEU A 10 11.74 10.93 -10.02
N PHE A 11 10.50 11.39 -10.22
CA PHE A 11 9.74 11.09 -11.41
C PHE A 11 10.35 11.75 -12.64
N SER A 12 10.65 10.95 -13.66
CA SER A 12 11.03 11.42 -15.00
C SER A 12 10.02 10.90 -16.00
N LYS A 13 9.42 11.79 -16.79
CA LYS A 13 8.52 11.38 -17.88
C LYS A 13 9.30 10.76 -19.04
N GLU A 14 10.51 11.25 -19.30
CA GLU A 14 11.39 10.78 -20.37
C GLU A 14 11.96 9.40 -20.04
N ASP A 15 12.26 9.15 -18.77
CA ASP A 15 12.79 7.88 -18.26
C ASP A 15 11.75 7.13 -17.41
N TYR A 16 10.49 7.14 -17.84
CA TYR A 16 9.38 6.59 -17.05
C TYR A 16 9.59 5.12 -16.65
N ASP A 17 10.06 4.28 -17.57
CA ASP A 17 10.27 2.85 -17.30
C ASP A 17 11.39 2.63 -16.28
N ASP A 18 12.49 3.37 -16.41
CA ASP A 18 13.61 3.36 -15.46
C ASP A 18 13.18 3.85 -14.07
N TRP A 19 12.43 4.96 -14.02
CA TRP A 19 11.85 5.48 -12.79
C TRP A 19 10.93 4.45 -12.15
N LYS A 20 10.05 3.82 -12.93
CA LYS A 20 9.10 2.82 -12.46
C LYS A 20 9.81 1.63 -11.82
N ILE A 21 10.84 1.09 -12.46
CA ILE A 21 11.63 -0.03 -11.92
C ILE A 21 12.30 0.37 -10.59
N ARG A 22 12.91 1.57 -10.54
CA ARG A 22 13.56 2.07 -9.32
C ARG A 22 12.55 2.32 -8.20
N MET A 23 11.38 2.87 -8.53
CA MET A 23 10.30 3.11 -7.57
C MET A 23 9.75 1.80 -7.01
N GLN A 24 9.51 0.81 -7.86
CA GLN A 24 9.11 -0.54 -7.44
C GLN A 24 10.13 -1.13 -6.45
N ALA A 25 11.41 -1.09 -6.79
CA ALA A 25 12.46 -1.61 -5.92
C ALA A 25 12.53 -0.85 -4.59
N HIS A 26 12.41 0.49 -4.61
CA HIS A 26 12.41 1.31 -3.41
C HIS A 26 11.24 0.98 -2.47
N LEU A 27 10.02 0.89 -3.01
CA LEU A 27 8.83 0.55 -2.22
C LEU A 27 8.92 -0.86 -1.63
N ALA A 28 9.46 -1.83 -2.39
CA ALA A 28 9.69 -3.18 -1.89
C ALA A 28 10.74 -3.26 -0.76
N THR A 29 11.62 -2.25 -0.61
CA THR A 29 12.49 -2.18 0.58
C THR A 29 11.74 -1.81 1.86
N GLU A 30 10.60 -1.13 1.72
CA GLU A 30 9.77 -0.71 2.84
C GLU A 30 8.69 -1.77 3.15
N ASP A 31 7.91 -2.18 2.14
CA ASP A 31 6.92 -3.26 2.23
C ASP A 31 6.47 -3.71 0.83
N ASP A 32 6.40 -5.02 0.59
CA ASP A 32 6.04 -5.62 -0.71
C ASP A 32 4.62 -5.24 -1.18
N GLU A 33 3.70 -4.88 -0.28
CA GLU A 33 2.33 -4.46 -0.62
C GLU A 33 2.27 -3.01 -1.15
N MET A 34 3.30 -2.19 -0.95
CA MET A 34 3.24 -0.76 -1.31
C MET A 34 3.08 -0.52 -2.82
N TRP A 35 3.67 -1.36 -3.67
CA TRP A 35 3.49 -1.20 -5.12
C TRP A 35 2.04 -1.49 -5.53
N ALA A 36 1.44 -2.53 -4.95
CA ALA A 36 0.03 -2.89 -5.20
C ALA A 36 -0.90 -1.75 -4.76
N VAL A 37 -0.61 -1.08 -3.65
CA VAL A 37 -1.38 0.11 -3.21
C VAL A 37 -1.44 1.19 -4.28
N ILE A 38 -0.34 1.40 -5.01
CA ILE A 38 -0.26 2.42 -6.05
C ILE A 38 -0.99 1.98 -7.32
N THR A 39 -0.83 0.72 -7.74
CA THR A 39 -1.36 0.24 -9.03
C THR A 39 -2.80 -0.27 -8.96
N GLU A 40 -3.22 -0.83 -7.83
CA GLU A 40 -4.52 -1.46 -7.62
C GLU A 40 -5.42 -0.63 -6.69
N GLY A 41 -4.83 0.34 -5.99
CA GLY A 41 -5.51 1.19 -5.03
C GLY A 41 -5.33 0.72 -3.59
N PRO A 42 -5.91 1.46 -2.63
CA PRO A 42 -5.67 1.22 -1.19
C PRO A 42 -6.08 -0.17 -0.73
N LEU A 43 -5.26 -0.75 0.15
CA LEU A 43 -5.61 -1.98 0.87
C LEU A 43 -6.92 -1.78 1.62
N LYS A 44 -7.87 -2.67 1.37
CA LYS A 44 -9.13 -2.74 2.10
C LYS A 44 -9.02 -3.75 3.22
N ILE A 45 -9.27 -3.30 4.44
CA ILE A 45 -9.21 -4.16 5.62
C ILE A 45 -10.56 -4.86 5.77
N MET A 46 -10.57 -6.17 5.58
CA MET A 46 -11.81 -6.97 5.54
C MET A 46 -12.02 -7.77 6.83
N LYS A 47 -13.29 -8.09 7.11
CA LYS A 47 -13.73 -9.09 8.10
C LYS A 47 -14.69 -10.08 7.47
N LEU A 48 -14.76 -11.29 8.03
CA LEU A 48 -15.76 -12.28 7.63
C LEU A 48 -17.16 -11.78 8.01
N ASN A 49 -18.10 -11.88 7.07
CA ASN A 49 -19.50 -11.54 7.29
C ASN A 49 -20.24 -12.73 7.90
N LEU A 50 -20.22 -12.83 9.23
CA LEU A 50 -20.87 -13.94 9.97
C LEU A 50 -22.40 -13.94 9.87
N ALA A 51 -23.02 -12.83 9.47
CA ALA A 51 -24.48 -12.73 9.35
C ALA A 51 -25.05 -13.53 8.18
N PHE A 52 -24.21 -13.90 7.19
CA PHE A 52 -24.61 -14.59 5.97
C PHE A 52 -23.80 -15.88 5.74
N ALA A 53 -23.34 -16.55 6.79
CA ALA A 53 -22.71 -17.86 6.67
C ALA A 53 -23.75 -18.90 6.22
N ILE A 54 -24.00 -18.95 4.92
CA ILE A 54 -24.86 -19.95 4.27
C ILE A 54 -24.15 -21.31 4.40
N PRO A 55 -24.84 -22.42 4.73
CA PRO A 55 -24.21 -23.72 4.93
C PRO A 55 -23.39 -24.26 3.74
N ASN A 56 -23.61 -23.73 2.52
CA ASN A 56 -23.00 -24.16 1.26
C ASN A 56 -22.40 -23.01 0.41
N GLY A 57 -22.17 -21.83 1.00
CA GLY A 57 -21.74 -20.63 0.24
C GLY A 57 -20.31 -20.19 0.52
N GLU A 58 -19.65 -19.64 -0.50
CA GLU A 58 -18.33 -19.00 -0.38
C GLU A 58 -18.30 -17.95 0.75
N PRO A 59 -17.19 -17.82 1.50
CA PRO A 59 -17.05 -16.81 2.53
C PRO A 59 -17.31 -15.40 2.00
N GLN A 60 -18.28 -14.70 2.58
CA GLN A 60 -18.52 -13.29 2.28
C GLN A 60 -17.64 -12.41 3.17
N PHE A 61 -16.99 -11.42 2.58
CA PHE A 61 -16.16 -10.44 3.29
C PHE A 61 -16.79 -9.06 3.25
N LEU A 62 -16.74 -8.35 4.37
CA LEU A 62 -17.17 -6.97 4.51
C LEU A 62 -15.98 -6.10 4.96
N GLU A 63 -15.88 -4.89 4.45
CA GLU A 63 -14.88 -3.94 4.91
C GLU A 63 -15.09 -3.59 6.40
N LYS A 64 -14.03 -3.67 7.20
CA LYS A 64 -14.06 -3.24 8.60
C LYS A 64 -14.23 -1.73 8.66
N SER A 65 -15.03 -1.28 9.61
CA SER A 65 -15.06 0.13 9.98
C SER A 65 -13.83 0.51 10.80
N ARG A 66 -13.41 1.78 10.76
CA ARG A 66 -12.20 2.28 11.45
C ARG A 66 -12.18 2.02 12.97
N HIS A 67 -13.34 1.94 13.62
CA HIS A 67 -13.43 1.67 15.05
C HIS A 67 -13.20 0.20 15.40
N GLU A 68 -13.29 -0.70 14.43
CA GLU A 68 -13.02 -2.14 14.58
C GLU A 68 -11.54 -2.50 14.32
N TYR A 69 -10.72 -1.53 13.95
CA TYR A 69 -9.33 -1.79 13.58
C TYR A 69 -8.49 -2.17 14.79
N THR A 70 -7.87 -3.35 14.69
CA THR A 70 -6.78 -3.78 15.57
C THR A 70 -5.52 -2.95 15.32
N SER A 71 -4.48 -3.15 16.14
CA SER A 71 -3.16 -2.53 15.90
C SER A 71 -2.59 -2.91 14.54
N GLU A 72 -2.79 -4.15 14.10
CA GLU A 72 -2.30 -4.64 12.81
C GLU A 72 -3.09 -4.04 11.65
N ASP A 73 -4.41 -3.94 11.78
CA ASP A 73 -5.26 -3.24 10.81
C ASP A 73 -4.81 -1.78 10.65
N LYS A 74 -4.47 -1.09 11.76
CA LYS A 74 -3.96 0.28 11.69
C LYS A 74 -2.63 0.39 10.96
N LYS A 75 -1.71 -0.57 11.12
CA LYS A 75 -0.45 -0.60 10.37
C LYS A 75 -0.71 -0.78 8.87
N ARG A 76 -1.58 -1.72 8.48
CA ARG A 76 -1.98 -1.88 7.07
C ARG A 76 -2.64 -0.65 6.50
N ALA A 77 -3.53 -0.02 7.26
CA ALA A 77 -4.13 1.26 6.84
C ALA A 77 -3.09 2.37 6.70
N ASN A 78 -2.01 2.34 7.49
CA ASN A 78 -0.92 3.28 7.38
C ASN A 78 -0.05 3.07 6.14
N LEU A 79 0.15 1.82 5.69
CA LEU A 79 0.84 1.53 4.42
C LEU A 79 0.22 2.30 3.25
N ASN A 80 -1.11 2.40 3.21
CA ASN A 80 -1.82 3.20 2.20
C ASN A 80 -1.38 4.67 2.19
N ASN A 81 -1.12 5.25 3.37
CA ASN A 81 -0.69 6.64 3.49
C ASN A 81 0.78 6.80 3.11
N VAL A 82 1.63 5.87 3.54
CA VAL A 82 3.07 5.89 3.26
C VAL A 82 3.33 5.74 1.77
N ALA A 83 2.71 4.77 1.10
CA ALA A 83 2.88 4.57 -0.34
C ALA A 83 2.47 5.82 -1.15
N ARG A 84 1.37 6.48 -0.75
CA ARG A 84 0.92 7.72 -1.38
C ARG A 84 1.87 8.89 -1.12
N ASP A 85 2.36 9.03 0.11
CA ASP A 85 3.30 10.08 0.49
C ASP A 85 4.61 9.96 -0.30
N ILE A 86 5.16 8.74 -0.43
CA ILE A 86 6.35 8.47 -1.24
C ILE A 86 6.10 8.87 -2.70
N LEU A 87 4.96 8.49 -3.28
CA LEU A 87 4.60 8.88 -4.64
C LEU A 87 4.47 10.41 -4.80
N TYR A 88 3.84 11.11 -3.85
CA TYR A 88 3.70 12.56 -3.94
C TYR A 88 5.05 13.29 -3.83
N LYS A 89 5.97 12.78 -3.00
CA LYS A 89 7.32 13.32 -2.88
C LYS A 89 8.12 13.23 -4.18
N THR A 90 7.78 12.32 -5.10
CA THR A 90 8.48 12.20 -6.38
C THR A 90 8.04 13.22 -7.42
N LEU A 91 6.90 13.89 -7.16
CA LEU A 91 6.24 14.80 -8.09
C LEU A 91 6.46 16.28 -7.74
N LEU A 92 7.03 16.58 -6.57
CA LEU A 92 7.07 17.93 -5.97
C LEU A 92 8.47 18.58 -5.96
N GLU A 93 9.48 17.95 -6.55
CA GLU A 93 10.82 18.52 -6.82
C GLU A 93 11.14 18.48 -8.31
#